data_AF-A0A7X8B1U3-F1
#
_entry.id   AF-A0A7X8B1U3-F1
#
_cell.length_a   1.000
_cell.length_b   1.000
_cell.length_c   1.000
_cell.angle_alpha   90.00
_cell.angle_beta   90.00
_cell.angle_gamma   90.00
#
_symmetry.space_group_name_H-M   'P 1'
#
loop_
_entity.id
_entity.type
_entity.pdbx_description
1 polymer ?
#
loop_
_entity_poly.entity_id
_entity_poly.type
_entity_poly.pdbx_seq_one_letter_code
_entity_poly.pdbx_strand_id
1 'polypeptide(L)'
;MRISLNELKLKGLDYYWAHAENGELVMEPSCACGTPLEEDYYCPNCQRKCDCRFIACEDVEILQAVERLIRGNPSFRDYQAMVLNR
;
A
#
# COMPACT_ATOMS: atom_id res chain seq x y z
N MET A 1 -0.85 1.57 14.37
CA MET A 1 -1.86 0.49 14.19
C MET A 1 -1.34 -0.48 13.13
N ARG A 2 -1.72 -1.76 13.17
CA ARG A 2 -1.25 -2.78 12.22
C ARG A 2 -2.41 -3.37 11.41
N ILE A 3 -2.12 -3.90 10.22
CA ILE A 3 -3.07 -4.60 9.34
C ILE A 3 -2.42 -5.84 8.74
N SER A 4 -3.15 -6.93 8.56
CA SER A 4 -2.67 -8.14 7.88
C SER A 4 -3.11 -8.21 6.41
N LEU A 5 -2.44 -9.05 5.61
CA LEU A 5 -2.84 -9.33 4.22
C LEU A 5 -4.27 -9.90 4.13
N ASN A 6 -4.66 -10.74 5.11
CA ASN A 6 -6.01 -11.29 5.16
C ASN A 6 -7.05 -10.20 5.40
N GLU A 7 -6.78 -9.22 6.27
CA GLU A 7 -7.70 -8.10 6.50
C GLU A 7 -7.82 -7.20 5.27
N LEU A 8 -6.72 -6.93 4.57
CA LEU A 8 -6.74 -6.19 3.29
C LEU A 8 -7.63 -6.91 2.27
N LYS A 9 -7.46 -8.22 2.13
CA LYS A 9 -8.26 -9.05 1.24
C LYS A 9 -9.75 -9.06 1.61
N LEU A 10 -10.07 -9.27 2.88
CA LEU A 10 -11.46 -9.29 3.38
C LEU A 10 -12.17 -7.96 3.20
N LYS A 11 -11.43 -6.85 3.31
CA LYS A 11 -11.95 -5.49 3.12
C LYS A 11 -11.92 -5.03 1.66
N GLY A 12 -11.33 -5.81 0.75
CA GLY A 12 -11.17 -5.44 -0.65
C GLY A 12 -10.26 -4.20 -0.86
N LEU A 13 -9.31 -3.97 0.05
CA LEU A 13 -8.42 -2.82 0.00
C LEU A 13 -7.23 -3.11 -0.89
N ASP A 14 -7.21 -2.50 -2.07
CA ASP A 14 -6.00 -2.42 -2.90
C ASP A 14 -5.01 -1.47 -2.23
N TYR A 15 -3.73 -1.79 -2.29
CA TYR A 15 -2.72 -1.10 -1.48
C TYR A 15 -1.40 -0.91 -2.24
N TYR A 16 -0.64 0.08 -1.82
CA TYR A 16 0.79 0.13 -2.08
C TYR A 16 1.52 -0.60 -0.96
N TRP A 17 2.40 -1.53 -1.30
CA TRP A 17 3.36 -2.06 -0.35
C TRP A 17 4.56 -1.10 -0.31
N ALA A 18 4.77 -0.47 0.85
CA ALA A 18 5.88 0.45 1.07
C ALA A 18 7.00 -0.25 1.82
N HIS A 19 8.23 -0.17 1.31
CA HIS A 19 9.43 -0.74 1.92
C HIS A 19 10.65 0.12 1.61
N ALA A 20 11.77 -0.17 2.28
CA ALA A 20 13.05 0.41 1.90
C ALA A 20 13.72 -0.48 0.85
N GLU A 21 14.24 0.15 -0.20
CA GLU A 21 15.13 -0.51 -1.15
C GLU A 21 16.30 0.44 -1.44
N ASN A 22 17.54 -0.03 -1.27
CA ASN A 22 18.76 0.79 -1.44
C ASN A 22 18.77 2.09 -0.61
N GLY A 23 18.07 2.13 0.52
CA GLY A 23 17.96 3.30 1.39
C GLY A 23 16.91 4.32 0.95
N GLU A 24 16.14 4.02 -0.10
CA GLU A 24 15.05 4.85 -0.59
C GLU A 24 13.70 4.21 -0.27
N LEU A 25 12.67 5.04 -0.12
CA LEU A 25 11.30 4.60 0.07
C LEU A 25 10.71 4.19 -1.29
N VAL A 26 10.40 2.91 -1.43
CA VAL A 26 9.74 2.35 -2.61
C VAL A 26 8.29 2.00 -2.28
N MET A 27 7.39 2.16 -3.24
CA MET A 27 5.96 1.83 -3.12
C MET A 27 5.51 1.03 -4.34
N GLU A 28 5.18 -0.24 -4.12
CA GLU A 28 4.77 -1.15 -5.20
C GLU A 28 3.24 -1.38 -5.14
N PRO A 29 2.51 -1.20 -6.25
CA PRO A 29 1.07 -1.39 -6.25
C PRO A 29 0.71 -2.89 -6.15
N SER A 30 -0.27 -3.20 -5.31
CA SER A 30 -0.76 -4.56 -5.08
C SER A 30 -2.28 -4.58 -4.98
N CYS A 31 -2.90 -5.59 -5.58
CA CYS A 31 -4.32 -5.86 -5.42
C CYS A 31 -4.62 -6.32 -4.00
N ALA A 32 -5.84 -6.10 -3.52
CA ALA A 32 -6.37 -6.69 -2.29
C ALA A 32 -6.18 -8.22 -2.21
N CYS A 33 -6.09 -8.92 -3.35
CA CYS A 33 -5.83 -10.36 -3.38
C CYS A 33 -4.36 -10.74 -3.13
N GLY A 34 -3.45 -9.76 -3.05
CA GLY A 34 -2.01 -9.95 -2.86
C GLY A 34 -1.20 -10.06 -4.14
N THR A 35 -1.83 -9.94 -5.31
CA THR A 35 -1.12 -9.96 -6.60
C THR A 35 -0.52 -8.57 -6.87
N PRO A 36 0.81 -8.48 -7.16
CA PRO A 36 1.42 -7.25 -7.64
C PRO A 36 0.72 -6.75 -8.90
N LEU A 37 0.58 -5.44 -9.04
CA LEU A 37 -0.06 -4.83 -10.19
C LEU A 37 0.99 -4.30 -11.16
N GLU A 38 0.70 -4.42 -12.45
CA GLU A 38 1.49 -3.76 -13.49
C GLU A 38 1.13 -2.26 -13.59
N GLU A 39 1.79 -1.53 -14.50
CA GLU A 39 1.68 -0.07 -14.64
C GLU A 39 0.25 0.44 -14.89
N ASP A 40 -0.62 -0.41 -15.45
CA ASP A 40 -2.02 -0.08 -15.73
C ASP A 40 -2.97 -0.28 -14.55
N TYR A 41 -2.44 -0.75 -13.40
CA TYR A 41 -3.16 -1.12 -12.19
C TYR A 41 -4.19 -2.24 -12.41
N TYR A 42 -4.01 -3.09 -13.43
CA TYR A 42 -4.88 -4.23 -13.68
C TYR A 42 -4.43 -5.46 -12.90
N CYS A 43 -5.38 -6.10 -12.21
CA CYS A 43 -5.12 -7.37 -11.54
C CYS A 43 -5.50 -8.54 -12.46
N PRO A 44 -4.54 -9.38 -12.91
CA PRO A 44 -4.85 -10.51 -13.78
C PRO A 44 -5.67 -11.60 -13.07
N ASN A 45 -5.55 -11.71 -11.74
CA ASN A 45 -6.24 -12.71 -10.95
C ASN A 45 -7.71 -12.33 -10.66
N CYS A 46 -7.97 -11.04 -10.38
CA CYS A 46 -9.32 -10.54 -10.11
C CYS A 46 -10.04 -10.00 -11.37
N GLN A 47 -9.32 -9.89 -12.50
CA GLN A 47 -9.80 -9.36 -13.77
C GLN A 47 -10.45 -7.99 -13.67
N ARG A 48 -9.83 -7.07 -12.90
CA ARG A 48 -10.33 -5.71 -12.68
C ARG A 48 -9.19 -4.71 -12.57
N LYS A 49 -9.52 -3.44 -12.77
CA LYS A 49 -8.64 -2.31 -12.42
C LYS A 49 -8.71 -2.04 -10.92
N CYS A 50 -7.56 -1.83 -10.30
CA CYS A 50 -7.41 -1.56 -8.87
C CYS A 50 -7.24 -0.06 -8.61
N ASP A 51 -7.64 0.39 -7.42
CA ASP A 51 -7.46 1.77 -6.94
C ASP A 51 -6.75 1.75 -5.58
N CYS A 52 -5.44 1.90 -5.60
CA CYS A 52 -4.60 1.84 -4.40
C CYS A 52 -4.64 3.17 -3.65
N ARG A 53 -5.45 3.23 -2.58
CA ARG A 53 -5.49 4.37 -1.62
C ARG A 53 -4.99 4.03 -0.24
N PHE A 54 -4.66 2.75 -0.02
CA PHE A 54 -4.11 2.27 1.23
C PHE A 54 -2.61 2.01 1.07
N ILE A 55 -1.81 2.24 2.10
CA ILE A 55 -0.37 1.99 2.11
C ILE A 55 -0.05 1.00 3.24
N ALA A 56 0.36 -0.20 2.86
CA ALA A 56 0.85 -1.22 3.77
C ALA A 56 2.37 -1.06 3.93
N CYS A 57 2.80 -0.53 5.06
CA CYS A 57 4.21 -0.25 5.34
C CYS A 57 4.90 -1.48 5.92
N GLU A 58 6.11 -1.81 5.47
CA GLU A 58 6.86 -2.97 5.97
C GLU A 58 7.10 -2.91 7.48
N ASP A 59 7.43 -1.74 8.01
CA ASP A 59 7.67 -1.53 9.44
C ASP A 59 7.25 -0.12 9.90
N VAL A 60 7.60 0.20 11.15
CA VAL A 60 7.28 1.49 11.79
C VAL A 60 8.09 2.64 11.21
N GLU A 61 9.34 2.40 10.78
CA GLU A 61 10.20 3.42 10.19
C GLU A 61 9.64 3.86 8.84
N ILE A 62 9.24 2.90 8.00
CA ILE A 62 8.57 3.16 6.73
C ILE A 62 7.25 3.90 6.96
N LEU A 63 6.44 3.49 7.94
CA LEU A 63 5.21 4.20 8.26
C LEU A 63 5.47 5.67 8.61
N GLN A 64 6.50 5.98 9.39
CA GLN A 64 6.84 7.37 9.72
C GLN A 64 7.25 8.16 8.48
N ALA A 65 8.01 7.57 7.55
CA ALA A 65 8.36 8.21 6.28
C ALA A 65 7.11 8.50 5.44
N VAL A 66 6.20 7.53 5.32
CA VAL A 66 4.93 7.66 4.60
C VAL A 66 4.01 8.70 5.24
N GLU A 67 3.88 8.72 6.56
CA GLU A 67 3.06 9.72 7.25
C GLU A 67 3.57 11.15 7.01
N ARG A 68 4.89 11.35 6.96
CA ARG A 68 5.49 12.64 6.60
C ARG A 68 5.14 13.02 5.16
N LEU A 69 5.21 12.06 4.22
CA LEU A 69 4.82 12.27 2.83
C LEU A 69 3.34 12.68 2.70
N ILE A 70 2.44 11.94 3.36
CA ILE A 70 0.99 12.19 3.33
C ILE A 70 0.67 13.58 3.89
N ARG A 71 1.26 13.94 5.04
CA ARG A 71 1.02 15.26 5.67
C ARG A 71 1.61 16.40 4.86
N GLY A 72 2.72 16.16 4.15
CA GLY A 72 3.41 17.16 3.36
C GLY A 72 2.77 17.47 2.00
N ASN A 73 1.84 16.64 1.53
CA ASN A 73 1.30 16.76 0.17
C ASN A 73 -0.23 16.58 0.14
N PRO A 74 -1.00 17.65 -0.17
CA PRO A 74 -2.47 17.62 -0.19
C PRO A 74 -3.08 16.54 -1.10
N SER A 75 -2.36 16.11 -2.14
CA SER A 75 -2.83 15.06 -3.06
C SER A 75 -2.96 13.69 -2.38
N PHE A 76 -2.28 13.48 -1.25
CA PHE A 76 -2.35 12.23 -0.49
C PHE A 76 -3.29 12.30 0.72
N ARG A 77 -4.10 13.36 0.87
CA ARG A 77 -4.94 13.56 2.07
C ARG A 77 -5.91 12.41 2.38
N ASP A 78 -6.34 11.68 1.36
CA ASP A 78 -7.31 10.59 1.45
C ASP A 78 -6.62 9.21 1.59
N TYR A 79 -5.28 9.19 1.63
CA TYR A 79 -4.51 7.96 1.82
C TYR A 79 -4.44 7.58 3.29
N GLN A 80 -4.49 6.27 3.53
CA GLN A 80 -4.30 5.68 4.85
C GLN A 80 -3.07 4.80 4.85
N ALA A 81 -2.29 4.82 5.92
CA ALA A 81 -1.09 4.01 6.06
C ALA A 81 -1.11 3.23 7.38
N MET A 82 -0.75 1.94 7.32
CA MET A 82 -0.59 1.10 8.51
C MET A 82 0.59 0.14 8.32
N VAL A 83 1.19 -0.29 9.43
CA VAL A 83 2.24 -1.32 9.37
C VAL A 83 1.63 -2.66 9.02
N LEU A 84 2.20 -3.35 8.05
CA LEU A 84 1.83 -4.69 7.65
C LEU A 84 2.28 -5.70 8.71
N ASN A 85 1.34 -6.44 9.26
CA ASN A 85 1.60 -7.56 10.16
C ASN A 85 1.70 -8.83 9.29
N ARG A 86 2.93 -9.28 9.06
CA ARG A 86 3.23 -10.54 8.38
C ARG A 86 2.96 -11.73 9.30
#